data_AF-A0A7X7QS35-F1
#
_entry.id   AF-A0A7X7QS35-F1
#
_cell.length_a   1.000
_cell.length_b   1.000
_cell.length_c   1.000
_cell.angle_alpha   90.00
_cell.angle_beta   90.00
_cell.angle_gamma   90.00
#
_symmetry.space_group_name_H-M   'P 1'
#
loop_
_entity.id
_entity.type
_entity.pdbx_description
1 polymer ?
#
loop_
_entity_poly.entity_id
_entity_poly.type
_entity_poly.pdbx_seq_one_letter_code
_entity_poly.pdbx_strand_id
1 'polypeptide(L)'
;TQPASALLGPQSIAIDGHAVRLPVAPADPDLFWWQFHPAAELPPGGSAVLQLCFRDDVRTPRALTVADASGNILPWTIPRRARQPAPRIAAVTYAHDLSRLFVQCASPGSPPGAFWLNGRPVTPVRTLAGIDPRTPVLVELSPPFALAPGLPLDLRVRFAGGIERRALVRVLKGIVLDAPGDIGGRKRAKELALSDEPAVLMIPVDAICNDLRENAPGGSAWTVVGERQRAWSRRPEKLAGFGFCTGVTPVTAAIYGRIADAVYAKPYQLGWGADPARFLDQEIDVLTTQRAAAAPLPFLYIPERFARRGRHIAPAELDLLQWSALAAGAKGLRWHFGMNAGGLDATPGLIPVLQRAGAQIRRLEPLLAPSYPSPTRRRAMRRAAMSVCSPPGAVRRASSTSSATAVLVPSPASRRLAMCASNSMSPPGAAVHRFATCSPVTP
;
A
#
# COMPACT_ATOMS: atom_id res chain seq x y z
N THR A 1 1.43 31.78 -13.27
CA THR A 1 1.62 31.55 -11.81
C THR A 1 1.96 30.09 -11.59
N GLN A 2 3.04 29.79 -10.87
CA GLN A 2 3.45 28.41 -10.59
C GLN A 2 2.56 27.75 -9.51
N PRO A 3 2.33 26.43 -9.56
CA PRO A 3 1.62 25.72 -8.49
C PRO A 3 2.50 25.62 -7.24
N ALA A 4 1.96 26.00 -6.07
CA ALA A 4 2.68 26.06 -4.80
C ALA A 4 2.91 24.67 -4.13
N SER A 5 3.41 23.69 -4.88
CA SER A 5 3.69 22.32 -4.40
C SER A 5 5.03 22.15 -3.66
N ALA A 6 5.69 23.25 -3.28
CA ALA A 6 7.06 23.25 -2.71
C ALA A 6 7.14 23.68 -1.23
N LEU A 7 6.05 24.11 -0.60
CA LEU A 7 6.07 24.85 0.67
C LEU A 7 6.12 24.01 1.97
N LEU A 8 6.50 22.73 1.90
CA LEU A 8 6.88 21.91 3.07
C LEU A 8 8.08 21.00 2.73
N GLY A 9 9.22 21.61 2.42
CA GLY A 9 10.50 20.96 2.67
C GLY A 9 10.71 20.73 4.18
N PRO A 10 11.57 19.78 4.60
CA PRO A 10 11.85 19.54 6.01
C PRO A 10 12.39 20.83 6.66
N GLN A 11 11.71 21.31 7.70
CA GLN A 11 12.11 22.51 8.44
C GLN A 11 13.08 22.12 9.55
N SER A 12 14.27 22.71 9.54
CA SER A 12 15.34 22.49 10.53
C SER A 12 15.36 23.60 11.56
N ILE A 13 15.30 23.24 12.85
CA ILE A 13 15.67 24.15 13.95
C ILE A 13 17.14 23.88 14.26
N ALA A 14 18.00 24.89 14.08
CA ALA A 14 19.38 24.89 14.59
C ALA A 14 19.40 25.49 16.00
N ILE A 15 20.27 24.98 16.87
CA ILE A 15 20.34 25.38 18.28
C ILE A 15 21.79 25.49 18.74
N ASP A 16 22.17 26.65 19.28
CA ASP A 16 23.54 26.96 19.67
C ASP A 16 23.85 26.62 21.15
N GLY A 17 25.13 26.40 21.44
CA GLY A 17 25.72 26.40 22.78
C GLY A 17 25.46 25.17 23.67
N HIS A 18 24.21 24.71 23.78
CA HIS A 18 23.81 23.75 24.82
C HIS A 18 22.96 22.58 24.31
N ALA A 19 22.86 21.53 25.14
CA ALA A 19 21.94 20.43 24.90
C ALA A 19 20.51 20.87 25.25
N VAL A 20 19.62 20.94 24.27
CA VAL A 20 18.28 21.54 24.43
C VAL A 20 17.18 20.52 24.24
N ARG A 21 16.23 20.56 25.18
CA ARG A 21 14.97 19.83 25.14
C ARG A 21 13.97 20.57 24.27
N LEU A 22 13.45 19.88 23.27
CA LEU A 22 12.57 20.46 22.26
C LEU A 22 11.14 20.65 22.81
N PRO A 23 10.36 21.57 22.22
CA PRO A 23 9.04 21.96 22.73
C PRO A 23 7.99 20.87 22.96
N VAL A 24 6.94 21.25 23.70
CA VAL A 24 5.74 20.43 23.93
C VAL A 24 4.74 20.57 22.78
N ALA A 25 3.86 19.57 22.64
CA ALA A 25 2.79 19.50 21.66
C ALA A 25 1.95 20.79 21.53
N PRO A 26 1.68 21.27 20.30
CA PRO A 26 0.60 22.22 20.06
C PRO A 26 -0.77 21.53 20.25
N ALA A 27 -1.68 22.19 20.98
CA ALA A 27 -2.99 21.65 21.32
C ALA A 27 -4.04 21.87 20.19
N ASP A 28 -4.08 20.97 19.20
CA ASP A 28 -5.10 20.96 18.13
C ASP A 28 -5.88 19.63 18.14
N PRO A 29 -7.23 19.62 18.21
CA PRO A 29 -8.03 18.38 18.18
C PRO A 29 -8.00 17.64 16.83
N ASP A 30 -7.63 18.30 15.73
CA ASP A 30 -7.31 17.64 14.45
C ASP A 30 -5.87 17.10 14.42
N LEU A 31 -4.98 17.42 15.37
CA LEU A 31 -3.69 16.74 15.51
C LEU A 31 -3.92 15.30 16.00
N PHE A 32 -3.25 14.34 15.36
CA PHE A 32 -3.28 12.93 15.77
C PHE A 32 -1.99 12.50 16.47
N TRP A 33 -0.85 12.99 15.98
CA TRP A 33 0.48 12.60 16.44
C TRP A 33 1.50 13.65 16.02
N TRP A 34 2.59 13.77 16.77
CA TRP A 34 3.73 14.62 16.47
C TRP A 34 5.01 13.97 17.03
N GLN A 35 6.17 14.32 16.47
CA GLN A 35 7.49 13.94 16.99
C GLN A 35 8.56 14.91 16.48
N PHE A 36 9.61 15.15 17.29
CA PHE A 36 10.88 15.66 16.82
C PHE A 36 11.82 14.52 16.41
N HIS A 37 12.40 14.62 15.21
CA HIS A 37 13.41 13.69 14.71
C HIS A 37 14.78 14.38 14.64
N PRO A 38 15.90 13.73 15.05
CA PRO A 38 15.99 12.33 15.47
C PRO A 38 15.42 12.05 16.88
N ALA A 39 15.50 13.02 17.79
CA ALA A 39 15.08 12.88 19.19
C ALA A 39 14.42 14.18 19.70
N ALA A 40 13.82 14.11 20.89
CA ALA A 40 13.24 15.26 21.61
C ALA A 40 14.28 16.10 22.37
N GLU A 41 15.55 15.69 22.36
CA GLU A 41 16.70 16.38 22.95
C GLU A 41 17.84 16.34 21.91
N LEU A 42 18.56 17.45 21.75
CA LEU A 42 19.67 17.58 20.79
C LEU A 42 20.97 18.02 21.48
N PRO A 43 22.16 17.66 20.95
CA PRO A 43 23.41 18.30 21.30
C PRO A 43 23.54 19.72 20.68
N PRO A 44 24.50 20.54 21.15
CA PRO A 44 24.82 21.83 20.54
C PRO A 44 25.12 21.71 19.03
N GLY A 45 24.64 22.66 18.23
CA GLY A 45 24.76 22.62 16.76
C GLY A 45 23.89 21.55 16.08
N GLY A 46 23.10 20.79 16.85
CA GLY A 46 22.16 19.81 16.31
C GLY A 46 21.04 20.44 15.49
N SER A 47 20.44 19.64 14.61
CA SER A 47 19.24 20.00 13.86
C SER A 47 18.14 18.97 14.06
N ALA A 48 16.90 19.43 14.30
CA ALA A 48 15.71 18.57 14.35
C ALA A 48 14.62 19.03 13.39
N VAL A 49 13.80 18.05 12.98
CA VAL A 49 12.57 18.26 12.21
C VAL A 49 11.36 17.93 13.08
N LEU A 50 10.46 18.90 13.25
CA LEU A 50 9.14 18.67 13.85
C LEU A 50 8.20 18.07 12.80
N GLN A 51 7.86 16.80 12.95
CA GLN A 51 6.87 16.13 12.11
C GLN A 51 5.49 16.17 12.79
N LEU A 52 4.50 16.77 12.13
CA LEU A 52 3.11 16.82 12.57
C LEU A 52 2.24 15.92 11.69
N CYS A 53 1.38 15.10 12.30
CA CYS A 53 0.39 14.28 11.60
C CYS A 53 -1.01 14.64 12.06
N PHE A 54 -1.77 15.28 11.16
CA PHE A 54 -3.19 15.61 11.37
C PHE A 54 -4.10 14.42 11.03
N ARG A 55 -5.33 14.45 11.51
CA ARG A 55 -6.29 13.35 11.40
C ARG A 55 -6.74 13.07 9.96
N ASP A 56 -6.80 14.11 9.12
CA ASP A 56 -7.05 14.08 7.68
C ASP A 56 -6.65 15.41 7.01
N ASP A 57 -6.97 15.62 5.72
CA ASP A 57 -6.90 16.93 5.03
C ASP A 57 -7.56 18.04 5.90
N VAL A 58 -6.73 18.87 6.51
CA VAL A 58 -7.12 19.89 7.48
C VAL A 58 -7.76 21.11 6.81
N ARG A 59 -8.83 21.67 7.41
CA ARG A 59 -9.92 22.30 6.62
C ARG A 59 -9.99 23.83 6.63
N THR A 60 -9.84 24.46 7.79
CA THR A 60 -9.79 25.94 7.94
C THR A 60 -8.38 26.37 8.36
N PRO A 61 -7.74 27.38 7.74
CA PRO A 61 -6.41 27.86 8.13
C PRO A 61 -6.28 28.03 9.65
N ARG A 62 -5.16 27.56 10.21
CA ARG A 62 -4.86 27.71 11.64
C ARG A 62 -3.45 28.27 11.80
N ALA A 63 -3.34 29.23 12.71
CA ALA A 63 -2.10 29.45 13.42
C ALA A 63 -1.82 28.22 14.30
N LEU A 64 -0.61 27.70 14.19
CA LEU A 64 -0.02 26.73 15.09
C LEU A 64 1.11 27.48 15.80
N THR A 65 1.02 27.61 17.11
CA THR A 65 2.09 28.16 17.94
C THR A 65 2.86 27.04 18.60
N VAL A 66 4.18 27.16 18.61
CA VAL A 66 5.06 26.35 19.47
C VAL A 66 6.01 27.33 20.14
N ALA A 67 6.09 27.27 21.47
CA ALA A 67 7.03 28.07 22.24
C ALA A 67 8.34 27.31 22.43
N ASP A 68 9.48 27.98 22.35
CA ASP A 68 10.76 27.40 22.75
C ASP A 68 10.89 27.29 24.30
N ALA A 69 12.02 26.77 24.77
CA ALA A 69 12.28 26.62 26.21
C ALA A 69 12.41 27.96 26.97
N SER A 70 12.59 29.07 26.26
CA SER A 70 12.62 30.44 26.80
C SER A 70 11.26 31.13 26.72
N GLY A 71 10.23 30.46 26.18
CA GLY A 71 8.88 31.01 25.99
C GLY A 71 8.68 31.81 24.71
N ASN A 72 9.67 31.88 23.81
CA ASN A 72 9.53 32.60 22.54
C ASN A 72 8.52 31.88 21.65
N ILE A 73 7.41 32.54 21.34
CA ILE A 73 6.36 31.97 20.49
C ILE A 73 6.80 32.08 19.03
N LEU A 74 7.00 30.93 18.38
CA LEU A 74 7.11 30.83 16.94
C LEU A 74 5.71 30.61 16.34
N PRO A 75 5.20 31.53 15.48
CA PRO A 75 3.90 31.39 14.85
C PRO A 75 4.03 30.78 13.44
N TRP A 76 3.43 29.60 13.22
CA TRP A 76 3.28 29.01 11.89
C TRP A 76 1.84 29.10 11.41
N THR A 77 1.63 29.46 10.14
CA THR A 77 0.34 29.20 9.47
C THR A 77 0.44 27.89 8.71
N ILE A 78 -0.42 26.92 9.02
CA ILE A 78 -0.48 25.68 8.24
C ILE A 78 -1.33 25.91 6.98
N PRO A 79 -0.76 25.86 5.77
CA PRO A 79 -1.53 25.99 4.54
C PRO A 79 -2.46 24.78 4.39
N ARG A 80 -3.74 25.05 4.11
CA ARG A 80 -4.83 24.06 4.11
C ARG A 80 -5.58 24.07 2.78
N ARG A 81 -6.15 22.92 2.40
CA ARG A 81 -6.84 22.77 1.10
C ARG A 81 -8.17 23.51 1.11
N ALA A 82 -8.25 24.61 0.35
CA ALA A 82 -9.41 25.52 0.30
C ALA A 82 -10.73 24.91 -0.23
N ARG A 83 -10.74 23.64 -0.65
CA ARG A 83 -11.93 22.95 -1.16
C ARG A 83 -11.92 21.49 -0.72
N GLN A 84 -13.06 20.97 -0.28
CA GLN A 84 -13.20 19.53 -0.03
C GLN A 84 -12.95 18.78 -1.35
N PRO A 85 -12.19 17.67 -1.35
CA PRO A 85 -12.02 16.86 -2.54
C PRO A 85 -13.38 16.21 -2.89
N ALA A 86 -13.87 16.48 -4.10
CA ALA A 86 -15.20 16.03 -4.52
C ALA A 86 -15.35 14.50 -4.38
N PRO A 87 -16.59 14.00 -4.14
CA PRO A 87 -16.86 12.57 -4.02
C PRO A 87 -16.29 11.78 -5.19
N ARG A 88 -15.61 10.66 -4.89
CA ARG A 88 -14.97 9.81 -5.89
C ARG A 88 -14.94 8.34 -5.48
N ILE A 89 -14.97 7.48 -6.50
CA ILE A 89 -14.56 6.08 -6.40
C ILE A 89 -13.05 6.09 -6.13
N ALA A 90 -12.61 5.53 -5.01
CA ALA A 90 -11.22 5.58 -4.55
C ALA A 90 -10.44 4.29 -4.82
N ALA A 91 -11.10 3.13 -4.80
CA ALA A 91 -10.58 1.85 -5.27
C ALA A 91 -11.70 0.82 -5.44
N VAL A 92 -11.56 -0.09 -6.41
CA VAL A 92 -12.46 -1.24 -6.63
C VAL A 92 -11.69 -2.53 -6.38
N THR A 93 -12.31 -3.52 -5.74
CA THR A 93 -11.72 -4.84 -5.56
C THR A 93 -12.79 -5.93 -5.39
N TYR A 94 -12.38 -7.17 -5.18
CA TYR A 94 -13.23 -8.34 -5.39
C TYR A 94 -13.02 -9.37 -4.27
N ALA A 95 -14.03 -10.17 -3.97
CA ALA A 95 -13.83 -11.40 -3.21
C ALA A 95 -12.98 -12.38 -4.04
N HIS A 96 -12.25 -13.29 -3.37
CA HIS A 96 -11.29 -14.19 -4.04
C HIS A 96 -11.97 -15.21 -4.98
N ASP A 97 -13.21 -15.58 -4.67
CA ASP A 97 -14.13 -16.37 -5.51
C ASP A 97 -14.79 -15.57 -6.65
N LEU A 98 -14.59 -14.24 -6.67
CA LEU A 98 -15.29 -13.27 -7.53
C LEU A 98 -16.82 -13.20 -7.34
N SER A 99 -17.38 -13.76 -6.26
CA SER A 99 -18.83 -13.71 -5.97
C SER A 99 -19.35 -12.30 -5.69
N ARG A 100 -18.46 -11.41 -5.23
CA ARG A 100 -18.77 -10.07 -4.78
C ARG A 100 -17.74 -9.06 -5.26
N LEU A 101 -18.23 -7.86 -5.55
CA LEU A 101 -17.44 -6.67 -5.83
C LEU A 101 -17.55 -5.72 -4.63
N PHE A 102 -16.45 -5.05 -4.33
CA PHE A 102 -16.39 -4.01 -3.31
C PHE A 102 -16.00 -2.67 -3.93
N VAL A 103 -16.49 -1.58 -3.34
CA VAL A 103 -16.18 -0.20 -3.73
C VAL A 103 -15.81 0.61 -2.51
N GLN A 104 -14.61 1.19 -2.47
CA GLN A 104 -14.28 2.24 -1.52
C GLN A 104 -14.57 3.61 -2.14
N CYS A 105 -15.45 4.37 -1.52
CA CYS A 105 -15.88 5.71 -1.89
C CYS A 105 -15.25 6.74 -0.95
N ALA A 106 -14.38 7.61 -1.47
CA ALA A 106 -13.89 8.77 -0.73
C ALA A 106 -14.83 9.94 -0.97
N SER A 107 -15.78 10.14 -0.04
CA SER A 107 -16.90 11.07 -0.21
C SER A 107 -17.30 11.77 1.10
N PRO A 108 -16.44 12.68 1.63
CA PRO A 108 -16.67 13.33 2.92
C PRO A 108 -18.01 14.09 2.92
N GLY A 109 -18.91 13.78 3.85
CA GLY A 109 -20.21 14.45 3.95
C GLY A 109 -21.20 14.23 2.79
N SER A 110 -20.90 13.36 1.82
CA SER A 110 -21.79 13.05 0.69
C SER A 110 -21.77 11.55 0.38
N PRO A 111 -22.43 10.69 1.18
CA PRO A 111 -22.35 9.23 1.01
C PRO A 111 -22.88 8.75 -0.35
N PRO A 112 -22.45 7.57 -0.84
CA PRO A 112 -22.99 6.98 -2.06
C PRO A 112 -24.43 6.49 -1.83
N GLY A 113 -25.32 6.77 -2.79
CA GLY A 113 -26.76 6.46 -2.70
C GLY A 113 -27.33 5.57 -3.80
N ALA A 114 -26.65 5.43 -4.95
CA ALA A 114 -27.03 4.47 -5.99
C ALA A 114 -25.82 3.98 -6.80
N PHE A 115 -25.90 2.75 -7.30
CA PHE A 115 -24.81 2.06 -8.01
C PHE A 115 -25.31 1.41 -9.30
N TRP A 116 -24.44 1.36 -10.31
CA TRP A 116 -24.65 0.58 -11.54
C TRP A 116 -23.35 -0.12 -11.94
N LEU A 117 -23.47 -1.33 -12.49
CA LEU A 117 -22.38 -2.11 -13.10
C LEU A 117 -22.76 -2.42 -14.55
N ASN A 118 -21.94 -1.97 -15.51
CA ASN A 118 -22.20 -2.12 -16.95
C ASN A 118 -23.63 -1.68 -17.33
N GLY A 119 -24.02 -0.48 -16.86
CA GLY A 119 -25.35 0.11 -17.05
C GLY A 119 -26.49 -0.46 -16.19
N ARG A 120 -26.38 -1.69 -15.69
CA ARG A 120 -27.41 -2.34 -14.85
C ARG A 120 -27.41 -1.76 -13.43
N PRO A 121 -28.55 -1.37 -12.84
CA PRO A 121 -28.60 -0.92 -11.44
C PRO A 121 -28.26 -2.06 -10.48
N VAL A 122 -27.62 -1.74 -9.36
CA VAL A 122 -27.20 -2.72 -8.33
C VAL A 122 -27.51 -2.19 -6.94
N THR A 123 -28.25 -2.97 -6.16
CA THR A 123 -28.50 -2.68 -4.74
C THR A 123 -27.30 -3.12 -3.89
N PRO A 124 -26.80 -2.28 -2.97
CA PRO A 124 -25.80 -2.70 -2.00
C PRO A 124 -26.25 -3.85 -1.09
N VAL A 125 -25.38 -4.84 -0.92
CA VAL A 125 -25.53 -5.90 0.09
C VAL A 125 -25.18 -5.36 1.47
N ARG A 126 -24.17 -4.47 1.54
CA ARG A 126 -23.73 -3.84 2.78
C ARG A 126 -23.06 -2.50 2.50
N THR A 127 -23.31 -1.52 3.37
CA THR A 127 -22.61 -0.25 3.41
C THR A 127 -21.94 -0.10 4.76
N LEU A 128 -20.61 0.06 4.76
CA LEU A 128 -19.77 0.22 5.93
C LEU A 128 -19.21 1.65 5.94
N ALA A 129 -19.77 2.49 6.80
CA ALA A 129 -19.27 3.83 7.10
C ALA A 129 -18.59 3.86 8.48
N GLY A 130 -17.56 4.69 8.64
CA GLY A 130 -17.00 4.98 9.96
C GLY A 130 -17.86 6.00 10.72
N ILE A 131 -17.68 6.05 12.05
CA ILE A 131 -18.32 7.06 12.93
C ILE A 131 -17.96 8.50 12.49
N ASP A 132 -16.74 8.69 11.97
CA ASP A 132 -16.32 9.94 11.37
C ASP A 132 -16.78 10.02 9.89
N PRO A 133 -17.72 10.93 9.53
CA PRO A 133 -18.25 11.07 8.17
C PRO A 133 -17.24 11.66 7.16
N ARG A 134 -16.01 11.92 7.59
CA ARG A 134 -14.86 12.20 6.71
C ARG A 134 -14.26 10.92 6.12
N THR A 135 -14.43 9.77 6.78
CA THR A 135 -13.80 8.50 6.38
C THR A 135 -14.39 7.91 5.09
N PRO A 136 -13.60 7.18 4.29
CA PRO A 136 -14.12 6.52 3.09
C PRO A 136 -15.15 5.45 3.42
N VAL A 137 -16.30 5.51 2.76
CA VAL A 137 -17.36 4.49 2.85
C VAL A 137 -16.95 3.27 2.03
N LEU A 138 -17.09 2.07 2.57
CA LEU A 138 -16.88 0.81 1.87
C LEU A 138 -18.24 0.17 1.57
N VAL A 139 -18.49 -0.21 0.32
CA VAL A 139 -19.76 -0.80 -0.13
C VAL A 139 -19.51 -2.16 -0.76
N GLU A 140 -20.31 -3.15 -0.38
CA GLU A 140 -20.34 -4.53 -0.89
C GLU A 140 -21.51 -4.68 -1.86
N LEU A 141 -21.22 -5.07 -3.11
CA LEU A 141 -22.19 -5.24 -4.19
C LEU A 141 -22.19 -6.70 -4.69
N SER A 142 -23.38 -7.27 -4.90
CA SER A 142 -23.56 -8.50 -5.66
C SER A 142 -23.62 -8.16 -7.16
N PRO A 143 -22.69 -8.65 -8.01
CA PRO A 143 -22.71 -8.38 -9.44
C PRO A 143 -23.93 -9.04 -10.13
N PRO A 144 -24.67 -8.36 -11.01
CA PRO A 144 -25.83 -8.91 -11.73
C PRO A 144 -25.44 -9.73 -12.97
N PHE A 145 -24.25 -10.34 -12.94
CA PHE A 145 -23.62 -11.20 -13.95
C PHE A 145 -22.33 -11.81 -13.36
N ALA A 146 -21.87 -12.95 -13.88
CA ALA A 146 -20.63 -13.56 -13.42
C ALA A 146 -19.40 -12.66 -13.71
N LEU A 147 -18.51 -12.50 -12.72
CA LEU A 147 -17.24 -11.82 -12.89
C LEU A 147 -16.15 -12.81 -13.31
N ALA A 148 -15.30 -12.40 -14.26
CA ALA A 148 -14.14 -13.16 -14.72
C ALA A 148 -12.89 -12.25 -14.78
N PRO A 149 -11.67 -12.78 -14.61
CA PRO A 149 -10.43 -11.99 -14.75
C PRO A 149 -10.38 -11.23 -16.09
N GLY A 150 -9.90 -9.99 -16.05
CA GLY A 150 -9.79 -9.12 -17.24
C GLY A 150 -11.11 -8.53 -17.74
N LEU A 151 -12.27 -8.96 -17.25
CA LEU A 151 -13.59 -8.41 -17.62
C LEU A 151 -13.63 -6.88 -17.37
N PRO A 152 -13.99 -6.04 -18.36
CA PRO A 152 -14.24 -4.63 -18.13
C PRO A 152 -15.52 -4.40 -17.31
N LEU A 153 -15.40 -3.52 -16.33
CA LEU A 153 -16.49 -3.03 -15.50
C LEU A 153 -16.56 -1.51 -15.58
N ASP A 154 -17.63 -1.02 -16.17
CA ASP A 154 -18.12 0.34 -15.99
C ASP A 154 -18.88 0.42 -14.65
N LEU A 155 -18.23 0.96 -13.63
CA LEU A 155 -18.82 1.25 -12.33
C LEU A 155 -19.30 2.71 -12.31
N ARG A 156 -20.61 2.90 -12.14
CA ARG A 156 -21.20 4.22 -11.87
C ARG A 156 -21.71 4.29 -10.43
N VAL A 157 -21.46 5.42 -9.77
CA VAL A 157 -21.92 5.73 -8.41
C VAL A 157 -22.54 7.12 -8.40
N ARG A 158 -23.76 7.23 -7.89
CA ARG A 158 -24.41 8.52 -7.59
C ARG A 158 -24.35 8.78 -6.09
N PHE A 159 -23.80 9.93 -5.72
CA PHE A 159 -23.64 10.38 -4.34
C PHE A 159 -24.81 11.26 -3.90
N ALA A 160 -24.95 11.46 -2.58
CA ALA A 160 -25.82 12.49 -2.02
C ALA A 160 -25.49 13.86 -2.64
N GLY A 161 -26.52 14.69 -2.88
CA GLY A 161 -26.40 15.90 -3.70
C GLY A 161 -26.38 15.65 -5.22
N GLY A 162 -26.69 14.43 -5.68
CA GLY A 162 -26.88 14.11 -7.10
C GLY A 162 -25.60 13.93 -7.93
N ILE A 163 -24.43 14.14 -7.32
CA ILE A 163 -23.12 14.04 -8.01
C ILE A 163 -22.89 12.60 -8.50
N GLU A 164 -22.82 12.38 -9.82
CA GLU A 164 -22.42 11.09 -10.39
C GLU A 164 -20.90 11.01 -10.62
N ARG A 165 -20.36 9.79 -10.47
CA ARG A 165 -18.99 9.42 -10.84
C ARG A 165 -19.00 8.08 -11.57
N ARG A 166 -18.10 7.96 -12.54
CA ARG A 166 -17.93 6.78 -13.39
C ARG A 166 -16.46 6.35 -13.35
N ALA A 167 -16.22 5.05 -13.35
CA ALA A 167 -14.88 4.48 -13.47
C ALA A 167 -14.94 3.21 -14.32
N LEU A 168 -14.16 3.19 -15.40
CA LEU A 168 -13.86 1.97 -16.12
C LEU A 168 -12.68 1.28 -15.42
N VAL A 169 -12.90 0.07 -14.93
CA VAL A 169 -11.86 -0.79 -14.33
C VAL A 169 -11.90 -2.17 -15.00
N ARG A 170 -10.91 -3.03 -14.73
CA ARG A 170 -10.95 -4.44 -15.12
C ARG A 170 -10.83 -5.33 -13.89
N VAL A 171 -11.42 -6.52 -13.95
CA VAL A 171 -11.41 -7.48 -12.83
C VAL A 171 -10.02 -8.06 -12.63
N LEU A 172 -9.42 -7.78 -11.47
CA LEU A 172 -8.18 -8.40 -11.02
C LEU A 172 -8.51 -9.40 -9.91
N LYS A 173 -8.38 -10.70 -10.20
CA LYS A 173 -8.61 -11.76 -9.22
C LYS A 173 -7.40 -11.89 -8.28
N GLY A 174 -7.67 -11.97 -6.98
CA GLY A 174 -6.68 -12.38 -5.99
C GLY A 174 -5.61 -11.34 -5.64
N ILE A 175 -4.44 -11.81 -5.23
CA ILE A 175 -3.22 -11.01 -5.05
C ILE A 175 -2.16 -11.51 -6.03
N VAL A 176 -1.62 -10.58 -6.83
CA VAL A 176 -0.60 -10.89 -7.83
C VAL A 176 0.77 -11.02 -7.19
N LEU A 177 1.43 -12.17 -7.36
CA LEU A 177 2.85 -12.34 -7.08
C LEU A 177 3.55 -12.64 -8.41
N ASP A 178 4.43 -11.74 -8.84
CA ASP A 178 4.91 -11.62 -10.22
C ASP A 178 6.42 -11.30 -10.25
N ALA A 179 7.07 -11.53 -11.39
CA ALA A 179 8.49 -11.24 -11.62
C ALA A 179 8.80 -10.96 -13.10
N PRO A 180 9.97 -10.38 -13.42
CA PRO A 180 10.56 -10.46 -14.75
C PRO A 180 10.62 -11.91 -15.28
N GLY A 181 10.34 -12.07 -16.57
CA GLY A 181 10.20 -13.37 -17.25
C GLY A 181 11.47 -13.90 -17.92
N ASP A 182 12.64 -13.39 -17.53
CA ASP A 182 13.95 -13.86 -17.99
C ASP A 182 14.28 -15.27 -17.47
N ILE A 183 15.24 -15.94 -18.13
CA ILE A 183 15.34 -17.42 -18.10
C ILE A 183 15.65 -17.98 -16.70
N GLY A 184 16.37 -17.25 -15.84
CA GLY A 184 16.56 -17.62 -14.43
C GLY A 184 15.31 -17.49 -13.55
N GLY A 185 14.31 -16.73 -14.01
CA GLY A 185 13.08 -16.43 -13.27
C GLY A 185 12.17 -17.64 -13.07
N ARG A 186 12.09 -18.60 -14.01
CA ARG A 186 11.14 -19.73 -13.93
C ARG A 186 11.45 -20.71 -12.80
N LYS A 187 12.73 -20.97 -12.50
CA LYS A 187 13.12 -21.82 -11.36
C LYS A 187 12.79 -21.12 -10.04
N ARG A 188 13.25 -19.86 -9.91
CA ARG A 188 12.99 -19.00 -8.75
C ARG A 188 11.49 -18.74 -8.53
N ALA A 189 10.66 -18.70 -9.57
CA ALA A 189 9.21 -18.50 -9.46
C ALA A 189 8.53 -19.60 -8.63
N LYS A 190 8.89 -20.87 -8.85
CA LYS A 190 8.39 -22.00 -8.05
C LYS A 190 8.93 -21.97 -6.63
N GLU A 191 10.22 -21.71 -6.47
CA GLU A 191 10.88 -21.56 -5.15
C GLU A 191 10.26 -20.45 -4.29
N LEU A 192 9.64 -19.44 -4.92
CA LEU A 192 9.07 -18.23 -4.30
C LEU A 192 7.52 -18.18 -4.31
N ALA A 193 6.83 -19.23 -4.75
CA ALA A 193 5.36 -19.29 -4.87
C ALA A 193 4.70 -18.17 -5.70
N LEU A 194 5.41 -17.70 -6.74
CA LEU A 194 4.88 -16.78 -7.74
C LEU A 194 3.76 -17.42 -8.58
N SER A 195 2.98 -16.61 -9.28
CA SER A 195 2.06 -17.13 -10.30
C SER A 195 2.82 -17.61 -11.54
N ASP A 196 2.57 -18.82 -12.03
CA ASP A 196 3.21 -19.37 -13.26
C ASP A 196 2.95 -18.51 -14.51
N GLU A 197 1.81 -17.80 -14.54
CA GLU A 197 1.57 -16.69 -15.47
C GLU A 197 1.32 -15.37 -14.71
N PRO A 198 1.85 -14.24 -15.21
CA PRO A 198 1.46 -12.93 -14.70
C PRO A 198 -0.04 -12.68 -14.92
N ALA A 199 -0.71 -12.06 -13.95
CA ALA A 199 -2.10 -11.57 -14.08
C ALA A 199 -2.16 -10.15 -14.68
N VAL A 200 -1.04 -9.44 -14.65
CA VAL A 200 -0.86 -8.09 -15.17
C VAL A 200 0.36 -8.10 -16.09
N LEU A 201 0.17 -7.67 -17.34
CA LEU A 201 1.24 -7.56 -18.33
C LEU A 201 1.82 -6.15 -18.26
N MET A 202 3.11 -6.02 -17.99
CA MET A 202 3.76 -4.71 -17.93
C MET A 202 3.87 -4.10 -19.33
N ILE A 203 3.38 -2.87 -19.49
CA ILE A 203 3.49 -2.13 -20.75
C ILE A 203 4.98 -1.82 -21.03
N PRO A 204 5.55 -2.24 -22.17
CA PRO A 204 6.99 -2.21 -22.44
C PRO A 204 7.47 -0.83 -22.96
N VAL A 205 7.04 0.27 -22.32
CA VAL A 205 7.32 1.64 -22.76
C VAL A 205 7.79 2.47 -21.56
N ASP A 206 9.01 3.00 -21.61
CA ASP A 206 9.52 3.95 -20.59
C ASP A 206 9.06 5.38 -20.87
N ALA A 207 7.74 5.53 -20.96
CA ALA A 207 7.06 6.76 -21.38
C ALA A 207 7.46 7.98 -20.55
N ILE A 208 7.74 7.80 -19.25
CA ILE A 208 8.12 8.91 -18.36
C ILE A 208 9.54 9.39 -18.66
N CYS A 209 10.50 8.49 -18.90
CA CYS A 209 11.86 8.90 -19.26
C CYS A 209 11.93 9.46 -20.69
N ASN A 210 11.01 9.11 -21.58
CA ASN A 210 10.85 9.76 -22.89
C ASN A 210 10.31 11.18 -22.73
N ASP A 211 9.09 11.31 -22.18
CA ASP A 211 8.41 12.59 -21.94
C ASP A 211 9.28 13.60 -21.17
N LEU A 212 10.10 13.14 -20.22
CA LEU A 212 11.00 13.99 -19.43
C LEU A 212 12.22 14.48 -20.23
N ARG A 213 12.75 13.66 -21.15
CA ARG A 213 13.87 14.06 -22.05
C ARG A 213 13.38 15.00 -23.15
N GLU A 214 12.16 14.78 -23.63
CA GLU A 214 11.52 15.56 -24.69
C GLU A 214 10.79 16.81 -24.15
N ASN A 215 10.72 16.98 -22.81
CA ASN A 215 9.94 17.99 -22.11
C ASN A 215 8.45 18.04 -22.56
N ALA A 216 7.89 16.87 -22.87
CA ALA A 216 6.56 16.69 -23.46
C ALA A 216 5.69 15.73 -22.61
N PRO A 217 5.16 16.15 -21.45
CA PRO A 217 4.32 15.31 -20.60
C PRO A 217 3.05 14.80 -21.33
N GLY A 218 3.00 13.49 -21.57
CA GLY A 218 1.95 12.83 -22.35
C GLY A 218 2.32 12.52 -23.81
N GLY A 219 3.51 12.90 -24.30
CA GLY A 219 3.93 12.63 -25.68
C GLY A 219 3.88 11.13 -26.03
N SER A 220 4.33 10.28 -25.11
CA SER A 220 4.32 8.81 -25.26
C SER A 220 2.94 8.16 -25.07
N ALA A 221 1.86 8.92 -24.82
CA ALA A 221 0.55 8.37 -24.45
C ALA A 221 -0.07 7.45 -25.51
N TRP A 222 0.04 7.79 -26.80
CA TRP A 222 -0.49 6.95 -27.88
C TRP A 222 0.25 5.61 -28.00
N THR A 223 1.57 5.59 -27.76
CA THR A 223 2.35 4.35 -27.69
C THR A 223 1.87 3.46 -26.53
N VAL A 224 1.62 4.05 -25.36
CA VAL A 224 1.08 3.31 -24.19
C VAL A 224 -0.33 2.78 -24.45
N VAL A 225 -1.20 3.54 -25.12
CA VAL A 225 -2.53 3.06 -25.56
C VAL A 225 -2.40 1.91 -26.56
N GLY A 226 -1.49 2.03 -27.54
CA GLY A 226 -1.25 1.00 -28.55
C GLY A 226 -0.75 -0.32 -27.95
N GLU A 227 0.23 -0.30 -27.04
CA GLU A 227 0.67 -1.53 -26.37
C GLU A 227 -0.42 -2.12 -25.47
N ARG A 228 -1.23 -1.30 -24.79
CA ARG A 228 -2.39 -1.78 -24.03
C ARG A 228 -3.42 -2.47 -24.93
N GLN A 229 -3.71 -1.89 -26.10
CA GLN A 229 -4.62 -2.50 -27.07
C GLN A 229 -4.08 -3.86 -27.56
N ARG A 230 -2.79 -3.93 -27.95
CA ARG A 230 -2.15 -5.19 -28.34
C ARG A 230 -2.16 -6.24 -27.23
N ALA A 231 -1.93 -5.83 -25.98
CA ALA A 231 -1.98 -6.72 -24.82
C ALA A 231 -3.40 -7.27 -24.60
N TRP A 232 -4.42 -6.40 -24.66
CA TRP A 232 -5.84 -6.80 -24.59
C TRP A 232 -6.20 -7.79 -25.71
N SER A 233 -5.90 -7.47 -26.97
CA SER A 233 -6.26 -8.32 -28.11
C SER A 233 -5.58 -9.70 -28.10
N ARG A 234 -4.42 -9.83 -27.43
CA ARG A 234 -3.69 -11.10 -27.30
C ARG A 234 -4.07 -11.91 -26.06
N ARG A 235 -4.37 -11.25 -24.93
CA ARG A 235 -4.63 -11.85 -23.62
C ARG A 235 -5.73 -11.08 -22.87
N PRO A 236 -7.01 -11.15 -23.32
CA PRO A 236 -8.12 -10.34 -22.78
C PRO A 236 -8.53 -10.69 -21.33
N GLU A 237 -7.98 -11.76 -20.76
CA GLU A 237 -8.12 -12.14 -19.35
C GLU A 237 -7.06 -11.47 -18.44
N LYS A 238 -6.06 -10.80 -19.02
CA LYS A 238 -4.97 -10.11 -18.29
C LYS A 238 -5.13 -8.59 -18.36
N LEU A 239 -4.66 -7.88 -17.33
CA LEU A 239 -4.64 -6.41 -17.27
C LEU A 239 -3.35 -5.86 -17.89
N ALA A 240 -3.40 -4.73 -18.59
CA ALA A 240 -2.22 -3.99 -19.01
C ALA A 240 -1.77 -3.00 -17.90
N GLY A 241 -0.63 -3.27 -17.28
CA GLY A 241 -0.09 -2.48 -16.17
C GLY A 241 0.99 -1.49 -16.61
N PHE A 242 0.77 -0.19 -16.39
CA PHE A 242 1.82 0.81 -16.62
C PHE A 242 2.78 0.89 -15.44
N GLY A 243 4.09 0.99 -15.68
CA GLY A 243 5.08 1.03 -14.60
C GLY A 243 5.71 2.40 -14.42
N PHE A 244 5.34 3.12 -13.36
CA PHE A 244 6.01 4.37 -13.00
C PHE A 244 7.52 4.15 -12.80
N CYS A 245 8.34 5.13 -13.16
CA CYS A 245 9.78 5.16 -12.87
C CYS A 245 10.09 6.27 -11.85
N THR A 246 11.35 6.43 -11.47
CA THR A 246 11.79 7.45 -10.50
C THR A 246 11.63 8.89 -11.01
N GLY A 247 11.54 9.10 -12.33
CA GLY A 247 11.23 10.41 -12.94
C GLY A 247 9.75 10.78 -12.97
N VAL A 248 8.87 10.05 -12.28
CA VAL A 248 7.42 10.30 -12.31
C VAL A 248 7.05 11.66 -11.72
N THR A 249 6.22 12.42 -12.44
CA THR A 249 5.70 13.72 -12.00
C THR A 249 4.19 13.61 -11.72
N PRO A 250 3.57 14.56 -11.00
CA PRO A 250 2.12 14.56 -10.81
C PRO A 250 1.34 14.59 -12.14
N VAL A 251 1.89 15.20 -13.19
CA VAL A 251 1.29 15.26 -14.53
C VAL A 251 1.38 13.89 -15.21
N THR A 252 2.56 13.29 -15.30
CA THR A 252 2.71 11.98 -15.96
C THR A 252 2.01 10.87 -15.18
N ALA A 253 1.96 10.94 -13.85
CA ALA A 253 1.15 10.04 -13.02
C ALA A 253 -0.36 10.16 -13.31
N ALA A 254 -0.87 11.38 -13.53
CA ALA A 254 -2.26 11.62 -13.87
C ALA A 254 -2.64 11.19 -15.30
N ILE A 255 -1.69 11.16 -16.23
CA ILE A 255 -1.91 10.66 -17.61
C ILE A 255 -1.80 9.12 -17.63
N TYR A 256 -0.62 8.59 -17.30
CA TYR A 256 -0.34 7.15 -17.43
C TYR A 256 -1.12 6.29 -16.42
N GLY A 257 -1.45 6.84 -15.25
CA GLY A 257 -2.35 6.22 -14.28
C GLY A 257 -3.84 6.24 -14.65
N ARG A 258 -4.22 6.74 -15.84
CA ARG A 258 -5.61 6.75 -16.35
C ARG A 258 -5.81 5.90 -17.61
N ILE A 259 -4.76 5.74 -18.43
CA ILE A 259 -4.83 5.00 -19.70
C ILE A 259 -4.40 3.53 -19.58
N ALA A 260 -3.97 3.09 -18.40
CA ALA A 260 -3.66 1.70 -18.08
C ALA A 260 -4.83 0.99 -17.37
N ASP A 261 -4.75 -0.34 -17.21
CA ASP A 261 -5.71 -1.10 -16.40
C ASP A 261 -5.25 -1.27 -14.93
N ALA A 262 -3.95 -1.16 -14.70
CA ALA A 262 -3.28 -1.24 -13.41
C ALA A 262 -2.03 -0.35 -13.43
N VAL A 263 -1.45 -0.07 -12.25
CA VAL A 263 -0.12 0.55 -12.17
C VAL A 263 0.85 -0.27 -11.33
N TYR A 264 2.12 -0.32 -11.74
CA TYR A 264 3.22 -0.73 -10.90
C TYR A 264 3.86 0.50 -10.28
N ALA A 265 3.72 0.64 -8.96
CA ALA A 265 4.37 1.67 -8.18
C ALA A 265 5.80 1.26 -7.85
N LYS A 266 6.76 2.15 -8.10
CA LYS A 266 8.21 1.90 -7.99
C LYS A 266 8.88 3.11 -7.29
N PRO A 267 8.81 3.22 -5.95
CA PRO A 267 9.23 4.44 -5.26
C PRO A 267 10.76 4.55 -5.18
N TYR A 268 11.46 3.46 -4.86
CA TYR A 268 12.93 3.34 -4.88
C TYR A 268 13.65 4.43 -4.07
N GLN A 269 13.19 4.68 -2.85
CA GLN A 269 13.63 5.82 -2.05
C GLN A 269 14.95 5.59 -1.29
N LEU A 270 15.47 4.36 -1.22
CA LEU A 270 16.81 4.10 -0.66
C LEU A 270 17.90 4.63 -1.62
N GLY A 271 17.77 4.29 -2.91
CA GLY A 271 18.69 4.69 -3.96
C GLY A 271 18.44 6.09 -4.52
N TRP A 272 17.20 6.59 -4.49
CA TRP A 272 16.80 7.85 -5.14
C TRP A 272 16.15 8.90 -4.22
N GLY A 273 15.75 8.54 -3.00
CA GLY A 273 15.18 9.49 -2.03
C GLY A 273 16.21 10.51 -1.53
N ALA A 274 15.74 11.55 -0.85
CA ALA A 274 16.61 12.62 -0.36
C ALA A 274 17.54 12.15 0.78
N ASP A 275 17.08 11.20 1.60
CA ASP A 275 17.74 10.75 2.82
C ASP A 275 17.59 9.22 2.99
N PRO A 276 18.69 8.43 2.89
CA PRO A 276 18.67 6.98 3.07
C PRO A 276 18.24 6.52 4.48
N ALA A 277 18.43 7.32 5.52
CA ALA A 277 18.01 6.96 6.88
C ALA A 277 16.48 7.00 7.04
N ARG A 278 15.81 7.79 6.20
CA ARG A 278 14.34 7.98 6.19
C ARG A 278 13.64 7.36 4.99
N PHE A 279 14.30 6.44 4.27
CA PHE A 279 13.75 5.88 3.03
C PHE A 279 12.40 5.18 3.23
N LEU A 280 12.15 4.54 4.38
CA LEU A 280 10.87 3.87 4.68
C LEU A 280 9.68 4.84 4.68
N ASP A 281 9.82 6.02 5.31
CA ASP A 281 8.79 7.08 5.29
C ASP A 281 8.54 7.57 3.86
N GLN A 282 9.63 7.87 3.14
CA GLN A 282 9.60 8.40 1.78
C GLN A 282 8.97 7.39 0.81
N GLU A 283 9.32 6.11 0.91
CA GLU A 283 8.77 5.00 0.11
C GLU A 283 7.25 4.90 0.32
N ILE A 284 6.76 4.98 1.56
CA ILE A 284 5.34 4.91 1.92
C ILE A 284 4.55 6.13 1.40
N ASP A 285 5.13 7.33 1.44
CA ASP A 285 4.45 8.55 1.02
C ASP A 285 4.44 8.72 -0.51
N VAL A 286 5.53 8.33 -1.20
CA VAL A 286 5.56 8.21 -2.66
C VAL A 286 4.60 7.11 -3.15
N LEU A 287 4.56 5.95 -2.48
CA LEU A 287 3.60 4.87 -2.78
C LEU A 287 2.15 5.35 -2.60
N THR A 288 1.87 6.11 -1.54
CA THR A 288 0.56 6.73 -1.30
C THR A 288 0.18 7.71 -2.42
N THR A 289 1.14 8.47 -2.93
CA THR A 289 0.96 9.44 -4.02
C THR A 289 0.70 8.75 -5.36
N GLN A 290 1.52 7.76 -5.72
CA GLN A 290 1.35 6.97 -6.95
C GLN A 290 0.02 6.22 -6.96
N ARG A 291 -0.40 5.65 -5.81
CA ARG A 291 -1.75 5.06 -5.65
C ARG A 291 -2.87 6.09 -5.82
N ALA A 292 -2.71 7.29 -5.27
CA ALA A 292 -3.73 8.33 -5.35
C ALA A 292 -3.95 8.83 -6.79
N ALA A 293 -2.89 8.90 -7.61
CA ALA A 293 -2.98 9.26 -9.03
C ALA A 293 -3.75 8.21 -9.85
N ALA A 294 -3.49 6.92 -9.62
CA ALA A 294 -4.12 5.81 -10.34
C ALA A 294 -5.55 5.43 -9.87
N ALA A 295 -6.00 5.97 -8.73
CA ALA A 295 -7.29 5.62 -8.12
C ALA A 295 -8.48 5.80 -9.11
N PRO A 296 -9.33 4.78 -9.37
CA PRO A 296 -9.55 3.60 -8.54
C PRO A 296 -8.91 2.29 -9.04
N LEU A 297 -7.97 2.35 -10.00
CA LEU A 297 -7.31 1.17 -10.56
C LEU A 297 -6.51 0.39 -9.49
N PRO A 298 -6.36 -0.93 -9.65
CA PRO A 298 -5.43 -1.70 -8.81
C PRO A 298 -3.99 -1.22 -9.00
N PHE A 299 -3.25 -1.12 -7.90
CA PHE A 299 -1.80 -0.89 -7.92
C PHE A 299 -1.06 -2.10 -7.39
N LEU A 300 0.11 -2.36 -7.96
CA LEU A 300 1.06 -3.38 -7.57
C LEU A 300 2.34 -2.67 -7.09
N TYR A 301 2.97 -3.18 -6.05
CA TYR A 301 4.21 -2.59 -5.51
C TYR A 301 5.44 -3.35 -6.03
N ILE A 302 6.44 -2.61 -6.49
CA ILE A 302 7.78 -3.12 -6.77
C ILE A 302 8.71 -2.56 -5.69
N PRO A 303 9.23 -3.39 -4.77
CA PRO A 303 10.15 -2.92 -3.76
C PRO A 303 11.46 -2.43 -4.37
N GLU A 304 12.12 -1.54 -3.64
CA GLU A 304 13.47 -1.08 -3.93
C GLU A 304 14.44 -2.25 -4.22
N ARG A 305 15.31 -2.00 -5.20
CA ARG A 305 16.27 -2.97 -5.74
C ARG A 305 17.68 -2.40 -5.89
N PHE A 306 17.85 -1.08 -5.95
CA PHE A 306 19.11 -0.47 -6.38
C PHE A 306 20.05 -0.14 -5.22
N ALA A 307 21.23 -0.75 -5.20
CA ALA A 307 22.36 -0.34 -4.34
C ALA A 307 23.08 0.93 -4.86
N ARG A 308 22.33 1.94 -5.34
CA ARG A 308 22.87 3.15 -5.98
C ARG A 308 23.80 3.95 -5.06
N ARG A 309 23.64 3.82 -3.74
CA ARG A 309 24.47 4.43 -2.70
C ARG A 309 25.26 3.38 -1.91
N GLY A 310 25.64 2.26 -2.54
CA GLY A 310 26.39 1.15 -1.92
C GLY A 310 25.59 0.27 -0.94
N ARG A 311 24.47 0.78 -0.40
CA ARG A 311 23.59 0.05 0.52
C ARG A 311 22.49 -0.73 -0.21
N HIS A 312 22.34 -2.01 0.13
CA HIS A 312 21.17 -2.82 -0.21
C HIS A 312 20.05 -2.70 0.85
N ILE A 313 18.81 -3.02 0.48
CA ILE A 313 17.69 -3.16 1.42
C ILE A 313 17.89 -4.37 2.34
N ALA A 314 17.63 -4.23 3.65
CA ALA A 314 17.78 -5.33 4.59
C ALA A 314 16.56 -6.29 4.56
N PRO A 315 16.73 -7.58 4.94
CA PRO A 315 15.64 -8.56 4.97
C PRO A 315 14.37 -8.10 5.72
N ALA A 316 14.54 -7.47 6.89
CA ALA A 316 13.42 -6.98 7.70
C ALA A 316 12.73 -5.74 7.09
N GLU A 317 13.48 -4.90 6.39
CA GLU A 317 12.96 -3.70 5.73
C GLU A 317 12.11 -4.08 4.51
N LEU A 318 12.55 -5.10 3.77
CA LEU A 318 11.79 -5.67 2.66
C LEU A 318 10.48 -6.33 3.14
N ASP A 319 10.49 -7.08 4.24
CA ASP A 319 9.27 -7.66 4.83
C ASP A 319 8.29 -6.55 5.24
N LEU A 320 8.77 -5.57 6.02
CA LEU A 320 8.00 -4.41 6.46
C LEU A 320 7.36 -3.64 5.29
N LEU A 321 8.11 -3.34 4.22
CA LEU A 321 7.60 -2.58 3.08
C LEU A 321 6.55 -3.37 2.28
N GLN A 322 6.73 -4.68 2.10
CA GLN A 322 5.74 -5.53 1.42
C GLN A 322 4.41 -5.57 2.16
N TRP A 323 4.42 -5.84 3.47
CA TRP A 323 3.20 -5.85 4.29
C TRP A 323 2.57 -4.45 4.39
N SER A 324 3.40 -3.40 4.45
CA SER A 324 2.94 -2.00 4.40
C SER A 324 2.24 -1.67 3.09
N ALA A 325 2.76 -2.10 1.95
CA ALA A 325 2.13 -1.92 0.65
C ALA A 325 0.78 -2.67 0.55
N LEU A 326 0.74 -3.94 0.98
CA LEU A 326 -0.49 -4.75 0.98
C LEU A 326 -1.58 -4.12 1.86
N ALA A 327 -1.26 -3.68 3.08
CA ALA A 327 -2.23 -2.99 3.95
C ALA A 327 -2.53 -1.55 3.50
N ALA A 328 -1.67 -0.93 2.70
CA ALA A 328 -1.98 0.28 1.92
C ALA A 328 -2.83 -0.01 0.66
N GLY A 329 -3.27 -1.27 0.47
CA GLY A 329 -4.23 -1.68 -0.55
C GLY A 329 -3.63 -2.30 -1.80
N ALA A 330 -2.32 -2.61 -1.83
CA ALA A 330 -1.68 -3.17 -3.01
C ALA A 330 -2.34 -4.51 -3.39
N LYS A 331 -2.63 -4.68 -4.67
CA LYS A 331 -3.22 -5.91 -5.24
C LYS A 331 -2.16 -6.81 -5.87
N GLY A 332 -0.89 -6.50 -5.64
CA GLY A 332 0.21 -7.39 -5.92
C GLY A 332 1.56 -6.87 -5.47
N LEU A 333 2.53 -7.78 -5.45
CA LEU A 333 3.95 -7.53 -5.31
C LEU A 333 4.64 -8.07 -6.57
N ARG A 334 5.59 -7.33 -7.14
CA ARG A 334 6.42 -7.82 -8.24
C ARG A 334 7.90 -7.77 -7.83
N TRP A 335 8.53 -8.92 -7.70
CA TRP A 335 9.92 -9.04 -7.26
C TRP A 335 10.84 -9.08 -8.48
N HIS A 336 11.91 -8.28 -8.46
CA HIS A 336 12.82 -8.12 -9.61
C HIS A 336 14.16 -8.82 -9.32
N PHE A 337 14.53 -9.81 -10.15
CA PHE A 337 15.67 -10.69 -9.86
C PHE A 337 16.93 -10.40 -10.69
N GLY A 338 16.81 -10.09 -11.99
CA GLY A 338 17.96 -10.00 -12.91
C GLY A 338 18.49 -8.59 -13.24
N MET A 339 17.74 -7.51 -13.00
CA MET A 339 18.10 -6.16 -13.49
C MET A 339 18.93 -5.30 -12.51
N ASN A 340 19.90 -5.93 -11.85
CA ASN A 340 20.94 -5.31 -11.02
C ASN A 340 22.27 -6.05 -11.25
N ALA A 341 23.40 -5.39 -11.06
CA ALA A 341 24.67 -6.10 -10.90
C ALA A 341 24.56 -7.10 -9.73
N GLY A 342 24.65 -8.40 -10.04
CA GLY A 342 24.52 -9.50 -9.06
C GLY A 342 23.10 -9.86 -8.62
N GLY A 343 22.05 -9.16 -9.02
CA GLY A 343 20.65 -9.59 -8.78
C GLY A 343 20.30 -9.97 -7.33
N LEU A 344 19.61 -11.11 -7.15
CA LEU A 344 19.39 -11.75 -5.83
C LEU A 344 20.66 -12.40 -5.26
N ASP A 345 21.63 -12.71 -6.10
CA ASP A 345 22.87 -13.41 -5.75
C ASP A 345 23.84 -12.49 -4.98
N ALA A 346 23.73 -11.17 -5.17
CA ALA A 346 24.30 -10.13 -4.30
C ALA A 346 23.50 -9.91 -3.00
N THR A 347 22.30 -10.49 -2.86
CA THR A 347 21.40 -10.28 -1.70
C THR A 347 20.68 -11.58 -1.25
N PRO A 348 21.39 -12.71 -1.04
CA PRO A 348 20.77 -14.01 -0.83
C PRO A 348 19.88 -14.08 0.42
N GLY A 349 20.18 -13.27 1.44
CA GLY A 349 19.35 -13.14 2.66
C GLY A 349 17.93 -12.61 2.43
N LEU A 350 17.61 -12.08 1.23
CA LEU A 350 16.24 -11.70 0.86
C LEU A 350 15.40 -12.92 0.44
N ILE A 351 16.01 -14.00 -0.08
CA ILE A 351 15.28 -15.17 -0.60
C ILE A 351 14.34 -15.77 0.47
N PRO A 352 14.78 -16.05 1.72
CA PRO A 352 13.88 -16.59 2.74
C PRO A 352 12.75 -15.64 3.15
N VAL A 353 12.91 -14.32 2.97
CA VAL A 353 11.84 -13.33 3.20
C VAL A 353 10.79 -13.46 2.12
N LEU A 354 11.20 -13.47 0.85
CA LEU A 354 10.31 -13.60 -0.30
C LEU A 354 9.52 -14.92 -0.24
N GLN A 355 10.18 -16.03 0.14
CA GLN A 355 9.52 -17.33 0.34
C GLN A 355 8.44 -17.29 1.42
N ARG A 356 8.75 -16.74 2.61
CA ARG A 356 7.78 -16.61 3.71
C ARG A 356 6.63 -15.68 3.33
N ALA A 357 6.93 -14.54 2.71
CA ALA A 357 5.93 -13.59 2.25
C ALA A 357 4.99 -14.24 1.22
N GLY A 358 5.53 -14.92 0.19
CA GLY A 358 4.73 -15.61 -0.83
C GLY A 358 3.78 -16.65 -0.23
N ALA A 359 4.31 -17.57 0.58
CA ALA A 359 3.51 -18.60 1.25
C ALA A 359 2.43 -18.01 2.17
N GLN A 360 2.75 -16.96 2.94
CA GLN A 360 1.78 -16.29 3.81
C GLN A 360 0.71 -15.52 3.02
N ILE A 361 1.08 -14.84 1.93
CA ILE A 361 0.15 -14.12 1.07
C ILE A 361 -0.83 -15.08 0.40
N ARG A 362 -0.37 -16.23 -0.12
CA ARG A 362 -1.24 -17.28 -0.67
C ARG A 362 -2.21 -17.83 0.37
N ARG A 363 -1.73 -18.15 1.57
CA ARG A 363 -2.57 -18.62 2.70
C ARG A 363 -3.62 -17.58 3.13
N LEU A 364 -3.27 -16.29 3.05
CA LEU A 364 -4.15 -15.18 3.44
C LEU A 364 -4.94 -14.57 2.27
N GLU A 365 -4.82 -15.12 1.06
CA GLU A 365 -5.36 -14.49 -0.16
C GLU A 365 -6.89 -14.26 -0.11
N PRO A 366 -7.73 -15.16 0.47
CA PRO A 366 -9.16 -14.91 0.67
C PRO A 366 -9.48 -13.68 1.54
N LEU A 367 -8.55 -13.26 2.42
CA LEU A 367 -8.68 -12.09 3.29
C LEU A 367 -8.02 -10.84 2.69
N LEU A 368 -6.93 -11.02 1.92
CA LEU A 368 -6.19 -9.93 1.29
C LEU A 368 -6.87 -9.42 0.01
N ALA A 369 -7.45 -10.30 -0.81
CA ALA A 369 -8.15 -9.95 -2.05
C ALA A 369 -9.26 -8.90 -1.84
N PRO A 370 -10.22 -9.04 -0.89
CA PRO A 370 -11.24 -8.01 -0.63
C PRO A 370 -10.74 -6.79 0.17
N SER A 371 -9.48 -6.77 0.64
CA SER A 371 -9.01 -5.77 1.59
C SER A 371 -8.79 -4.37 1.01
N TYR A 372 -8.89 -3.34 1.87
CA TYR A 372 -8.71 -1.93 1.52
C TYR A 372 -7.74 -1.21 2.46
N PRO A 373 -7.13 -0.08 2.02
CA PRO A 373 -6.39 0.80 2.91
C PRO A 373 -7.30 1.43 3.96
N SER A 374 -7.18 0.93 5.19
CA SER A 374 -7.81 1.55 6.36
C SER A 374 -7.05 2.81 6.79
N PRO A 375 -7.75 3.93 7.12
CA PRO A 375 -7.13 5.11 7.72
C PRO A 375 -6.39 4.81 9.03
N THR A 376 -6.89 3.88 9.86
CA THR A 376 -6.25 3.52 11.13
C THR A 376 -5.04 2.60 10.96
N ARG A 377 -4.98 1.76 9.91
CA ARG A 377 -3.79 0.93 9.65
C ARG A 377 -2.56 1.75 9.25
N ARG A 378 -2.72 2.86 8.51
CA ARG A 378 -1.60 3.79 8.23
C ARG A 378 -0.96 4.33 9.52
N ARG A 379 -1.78 4.62 10.54
CA ARG A 379 -1.34 5.12 11.85
C ARG A 379 -0.56 4.07 12.65
N ALA A 380 -0.91 2.78 12.49
CA ALA A 380 -0.15 1.68 13.08
C ALA A 380 1.18 1.41 12.34
N MET A 381 1.20 1.54 11.01
CA MET A 381 2.37 1.17 10.21
C MET A 381 3.53 2.15 10.32
N ARG A 382 3.27 3.46 10.43
CA ARG A 382 4.32 4.43 10.81
C ARG A 382 4.93 4.10 12.18
N ARG A 383 4.12 3.66 13.16
CA ARG A 383 4.64 3.20 14.48
C ARG A 383 5.50 1.93 14.36
N ALA A 384 5.11 0.97 13.53
CA ALA A 384 5.89 -0.25 13.31
C ALA A 384 7.23 0.02 12.60
N ALA A 385 7.27 0.91 11.61
CA ALA A 385 8.52 1.30 10.96
C ALA A 385 9.52 1.92 11.95
N MET A 386 9.05 2.81 12.83
CA MET A 386 9.90 3.45 13.85
C MET A 386 10.47 2.47 14.88
N SER A 387 9.79 1.35 15.20
CA SER A 387 10.36 0.34 16.10
C SER A 387 11.44 -0.54 15.44
N VAL A 388 11.49 -0.62 14.11
CA VAL A 388 12.57 -1.30 13.36
C VAL A 388 13.80 -0.41 13.24
N CYS A 389 13.63 0.91 13.17
CA CYS A 389 14.73 1.89 13.09
C CYS A 389 15.32 2.33 14.46
N SER A 390 14.89 1.72 15.56
CA SER A 390 15.39 2.07 16.91
C SER A 390 16.68 1.30 17.24
N PRO A 391 17.77 1.96 17.70
CA PRO A 391 18.98 1.25 18.11
C PRO A 391 18.74 0.40 19.38
N PRO A 392 19.46 -0.73 19.54
CA PRO A 392 19.27 -1.64 20.67
C PRO A 392 19.77 -1.02 21.98
N GLY A 393 18.85 -0.43 22.75
CA GLY A 393 19.15 0.15 24.07
C GLY A 393 17.97 0.87 24.74
N ALA A 394 17.01 1.40 23.97
CA ALA A 394 15.91 2.22 24.47
C ALA A 394 14.74 1.44 25.12
N VAL A 395 15.01 0.33 25.84
CA VAL A 395 13.99 -0.39 26.61
C VAL A 395 13.95 0.14 28.04
N ARG A 396 13.11 1.16 28.28
CA ARG A 396 12.68 1.54 29.65
C ARG A 396 11.16 1.36 29.80
N ARG A 397 10.80 0.81 30.97
CA ARG A 397 9.48 0.28 31.34
C ARG A 397 8.30 1.17 30.91
N ALA A 398 7.49 0.69 29.98
CA ALA A 398 6.08 1.10 29.90
C ALA A 398 5.31 0.46 31.06
N SER A 399 4.49 1.25 31.76
CA SER A 399 3.68 0.78 32.89
C SER A 399 2.44 0.00 32.42
N SER A 400 1.99 -0.93 33.27
CA SER A 400 0.92 -1.87 32.97
C SER A 400 -0.48 -1.30 33.21
N THR A 401 -1.16 -0.87 32.14
CA THR A 401 -2.61 -0.57 32.15
C THR A 401 -3.29 -1.04 30.85
N SER A 402 -3.38 -2.36 30.66
CA SER A 402 -4.08 -2.98 29.52
C SER A 402 -5.60 -3.04 29.74
N SER A 403 -6.32 -1.96 29.45
CA SER A 403 -7.79 -1.98 29.34
C SER A 403 -8.21 -2.60 28.00
N ALA A 404 -8.30 -3.94 27.98
CA ALA A 404 -8.63 -4.73 26.79
C ALA A 404 -10.15 -4.73 26.51
N THR A 405 -10.66 -3.68 25.85
CA THR A 405 -12.07 -3.60 25.42
C THR A 405 -12.35 -4.51 24.22
N ALA A 406 -12.42 -5.81 24.47
CA ALA A 406 -12.84 -6.82 23.48
C ALA A 406 -14.37 -6.83 23.34
N VAL A 407 -14.90 -6.14 22.32
CA VAL A 407 -16.35 -6.18 22.02
C VAL A 407 -16.71 -7.48 21.29
N LEU A 408 -16.90 -8.53 22.06
CA LEU A 408 -17.60 -9.75 21.63
C LEU A 408 -19.11 -9.50 21.68
N VAL A 409 -19.79 -9.64 20.53
CA VAL A 409 -21.26 -9.62 20.46
C VAL A 409 -21.75 -11.07 20.52
N PRO A 410 -22.48 -11.49 21.58
CA PRO A 410 -23.03 -12.84 21.67
C PRO A 410 -24.27 -12.99 20.78
N SER A 411 -24.46 -14.18 20.20
CA SER A 411 -25.69 -14.57 19.51
C SER A 411 -26.51 -15.52 20.40
N PRO A 412 -27.80 -15.28 20.67
CA PRO A 412 -28.59 -16.08 21.59
C PRO A 412 -29.19 -17.34 20.95
N ALA A 413 -28.93 -18.48 21.59
CA ALA A 413 -29.79 -19.65 21.74
C ALA A 413 -30.46 -20.32 20.51
N SER A 414 -30.10 -21.59 20.32
CA SER A 414 -31.06 -22.67 20.07
C SER A 414 -30.61 -23.92 20.83
N ARG A 415 -31.47 -24.43 21.74
CA ARG A 415 -31.19 -25.62 22.58
C ARG A 415 -31.98 -26.84 22.11
N ARG A 416 -31.30 -27.98 21.98
CA ARG A 416 -31.71 -29.36 22.37
C ARG A 416 -30.54 -30.30 21.98
N LEU A 417 -29.83 -30.91 22.92
CA LEU A 417 -30.17 -32.08 23.76
C LEU A 417 -30.10 -33.43 23.00
N ALA A 418 -28.96 -34.10 23.15
CA ALA A 418 -28.82 -35.56 23.25
C ALA A 418 -27.53 -35.86 24.05
N MET A 419 -27.55 -36.88 24.90
CA MET A 419 -26.40 -37.36 25.69
C MET A 419 -26.09 -38.81 25.32
N CYS A 420 -24.80 -39.21 25.39
CA CYS A 420 -24.30 -40.34 26.19
C CYS A 420 -23.01 -40.97 25.62
N ALA A 421 -22.21 -41.55 26.54
CA ALA A 421 -21.09 -42.49 26.37
C ALA A 421 -19.89 -42.07 25.46
N SER A 422 -18.60 -42.08 25.82
CA SER A 422 -17.72 -42.64 26.88
C SER A 422 -16.78 -43.74 26.37
N ASN A 423 -15.52 -43.73 26.86
CA ASN A 423 -14.45 -44.75 26.68
C ASN A 423 -13.74 -44.74 25.31
N SER A 424 -12.44 -45.08 25.16
CA SER A 424 -11.33 -45.19 26.13
C SER A 424 -9.95 -45.35 25.44
N MET A 425 -8.89 -44.87 26.09
CA MET A 425 -7.47 -45.32 26.05
C MET A 425 -6.80 -45.84 24.75
N SER A 426 -5.86 -45.03 24.23
CA SER A 426 -4.44 -45.33 23.89
C SER A 426 -3.99 -46.41 22.85
N PRO A 427 -2.84 -46.17 22.16
CA PRO A 427 -2.19 -47.08 21.17
C PRO A 427 -1.04 -47.92 21.85
N PRO A 428 -0.04 -48.57 21.17
CA PRO A 428 0.27 -48.66 19.72
C PRO A 428 0.68 -50.07 19.18
N GLY A 429 1.12 -50.14 17.92
CA GLY A 429 1.79 -51.31 17.31
C GLY A 429 2.55 -50.94 16.03
N ALA A 430 3.60 -51.69 15.66
CA ALA A 430 4.52 -51.32 14.55
C ALA A 430 5.12 -52.52 13.78
N ALA A 431 5.29 -52.36 12.46
CA ALA A 431 6.20 -53.09 11.57
C ALA A 431 6.47 -52.19 10.33
N VAL A 432 7.65 -51.96 9.74
CA VAL A 432 9.01 -52.56 9.71
C VAL A 432 9.30 -53.46 8.50
N HIS A 433 10.40 -53.13 7.78
CA HIS A 433 11.05 -53.84 6.65
C HIS A 433 10.36 -53.78 5.26
N ARG A 434 11.09 -53.80 4.12
CA ARG A 434 12.55 -54.01 3.86
C ARG A 434 13.02 -53.28 2.57
N PHE A 435 14.29 -52.81 2.58
CA PHE A 435 15.37 -52.86 1.55
C PHE A 435 15.01 -53.04 0.03
N ALA A 436 15.72 -52.46 -0.96
CA ALA A 436 16.96 -51.64 -1.05
C ALA A 436 16.89 -50.73 -2.33
N THR A 437 17.90 -50.16 -3.02
CA THR A 437 19.39 -50.27 -3.06
C THR A 437 20.01 -48.98 -3.65
N CYS A 438 21.34 -48.83 -3.64
CA CYS A 438 22.08 -47.67 -4.18
C CYS A 438 22.72 -47.94 -5.56
N SER A 439 22.99 -46.88 -6.35
CA SER A 439 24.36 -46.40 -6.67
C SER A 439 24.41 -45.23 -7.69
N PRO A 440 25.45 -44.36 -7.65
CA PRO A 440 25.62 -43.23 -8.58
C PRO A 440 26.77 -43.42 -9.61
N VAL A 441 26.73 -42.67 -10.72
CA VAL A 441 27.90 -42.40 -11.59
C VAL A 441 27.79 -40.97 -12.17
N THR A 442 28.87 -40.19 -12.06
CA THR A 442 29.20 -38.98 -12.85
C THR A 442 30.31 -39.34 -13.85
N PRO A 443 30.46 -38.60 -14.98
CA PRO A 443 31.12 -37.28 -14.95
C PRO A 443 30.16 -36.08 -14.91
#